data_AF-A0A2N2H7R9-F1
#
_entry.id   AF-A0A2N2H7R9-F1
#
_cell.length_a   1.000
_cell.length_b   1.000
_cell.length_c   1.000
_cell.angle_alpha   90.00
_cell.angle_beta   90.00
_cell.angle_gamma   90.00
#
_symmetry.space_group_name_H-M   'P 1'
#
loop_
_entity.id
_entity.type
_entity.pdbx_description
1 polymer ?
#
loop_
_entity_poly.entity_id
_entity_poly.type
_entity_poly.pdbx_seq_one_letter_code
_entity_poly.pdbx_strand_id
1 'polypeptide(L)' 'MADRRKTNYFCTVVSEDVEIALKNKPSLSLQSKSDLFVQCNQLECQYVDINRSPCPLCLDLFAEEIENRKKMRDRRME' A
#
# COMPACT_ATOMS: atom_id res chain seq x y z
N MET A 1 11.27 13.19 -2.55
CA MET A 1 10.60 12.39 -1.52
C MET A 1 9.31 11.86 -2.15
N ALA A 2 9.07 10.54 -2.17
CA ALA A 2 7.87 9.99 -2.81
C ALA A 2 6.64 10.46 -2.01
N ASP A 3 5.86 11.33 -2.64
CA ASP A 3 4.61 11.87 -2.10
C ASP A 3 3.75 10.69 -1.64
N ARG A 4 3.49 10.61 -0.34
CA ARG A 4 2.61 9.59 0.22
C ARG A 4 1.20 10.02 -0.17
N ARG A 5 0.76 9.70 -1.38
CA ARG A 5 -0.61 9.89 -1.82
C ARG A 5 -1.53 9.14 -0.87
N LYS A 6 -2.19 9.92 -0.03
CA LYS A 6 -3.27 9.50 0.85
C LYS A 6 -4.56 9.66 0.07
N THR A 7 -5.36 8.62 0.04
CA THR A 7 -6.63 8.58 -0.68
C THR A 7 -7.70 8.18 0.32
N ASN A 8 -8.84 8.85 0.31
CA ASN A 8 -9.98 8.44 1.12
C ASN A 8 -10.67 7.26 0.44
N TYR A 9 -11.00 6.24 1.21
CA TYR A 9 -11.60 5.01 0.73
C TYR A 9 -12.69 4.54 1.70
N PHE A 10 -13.85 4.22 1.16
CA PHE A 10 -14.94 3.68 1.95
C PHE A 10 -14.73 2.19 2.24
N CYS A 11 -14.41 1.85 3.49
CA CYS A 11 -14.22 0.48 3.92
C CYS A 11 -15.57 -0.18 4.24
N THR A 12 -16.00 -1.15 3.42
CA THR A 12 -17.27 -1.85 3.61
C THR A 12 -17.33 -2.76 4.83
N VAL A 13 -16.18 -3.15 5.40
CA VAL A 13 -16.12 -4.03 6.59
C VAL A 13 -16.55 -3.30 7.86
N VAL A 14 -16.09 -2.05 8.02
CA VAL A 14 -16.46 -1.18 9.14
C VAL A 14 -17.52 -0.14 8.75
N SER A 15 -17.86 -0.06 7.46
CA SER A 15 -18.81 0.93 6.89
C SER A 15 -18.42 2.38 7.19
N GLU A 16 -17.12 2.68 7.15
CA GLU A 16 -16.56 4.00 7.43
C GLU A 16 -15.59 4.44 6.32
N ASP A 17 -15.43 5.76 6.17
CA ASP A 17 -14.41 6.34 5.30
C ASP A 17 -13.05 6.32 6.01
N VAL A 18 -12.07 5.66 5.38
CA VAL A 18 -10.74 5.47 5.93
C VAL A 18 -9.71 6.07 4.97
N GLU A 19 -8.70 6.74 5.53
CA GLU A 19 -7.60 7.22 4.71
C GLU A 19 -6.65 6.06 4.43
N ILE A 20 -6.38 5.79 3.15
CA ILE A 20 -5.48 4.73 2.70
C ILE A 20 -4.26 5.31 2.00
N ALA A 21 -3.11 4.67 2.17
CA ALA A 21 -1.86 5.08 1.54
C ALA A 21 -0.99 3.88 1.17
N LEU A 22 -0.36 3.93 0.00
CA LEU A 22 0.59 2.90 -0.42
C LEU A 22 1.94 3.07 0.29
N LYS A 23 2.28 2.12 1.16
CA LYS A 23 3.55 2.07 1.88
C LYS A 23 4.38 0.86 1.49
N ASN A 24 5.68 0.96 1.79
CA ASN A 24 6.62 -0.14 1.65
C ASN A 24 6.76 -0.82 3.00
N LYS A 25 6.71 -2.15 3.02
CA LYS A 25 7.00 -2.94 4.21
C LYS A 25 8.45 -2.67 4.63
N PRO A 26 8.70 -2.32 5.89
CA PRO A 26 10.06 -2.20 6.40
C PRO A 26 10.67 -3.60 6.49
N SER A 27 11.30 -4.06 5.41
CA SER A 27 12.11 -5.27 5.46
C SER A 27 13.51 -4.91 5.96
N LEU A 28 13.95 -5.58 7.03
CA LEU A 28 15.27 -5.41 7.64
C LEU A 28 16.39 -6.02 6.76
N SER A 29 16.04 -6.80 5.74
CA SER A 29 17.01 -7.41 4.82
C SER A 29 17.31 -6.49 3.64
N LEU A 30 18.59 -6.11 3.52
CA LEU A 30 19.20 -5.30 2.44
C LEU A 30 18.90 -5.79 1.00
N GLN A 31 18.36 -7.01 0.84
CA GLN A 31 18.22 -7.71 -0.44
C GLN A 31 16.76 -8.02 -0.82
N SER A 32 15.79 -7.76 0.06
CA SER A 32 14.42 -8.22 -0.18
C SER A 32 13.62 -7.22 -1.02
N LYS A 33 12.92 -7.75 -2.03
CA LYS A 33 11.90 -7.04 -2.81
C LYS A 33 11.08 -6.16 -1.87
N SER A 34 10.97 -4.88 -2.19
CA SER A 34 10.19 -3.95 -1.39
C SER A 34 8.73 -4.34 -1.51
N ASP A 35 8.25 -5.19 -0.60
CA ASP A 35 6.84 -5.56 -0.54
C ASP A 35 6.03 -4.30 -0.28
N LEU A 36 5.11 -4.00 -1.18
CA LEU A 36 4.21 -2.86 -1.07
C LEU A 36 2.95 -3.33 -0.35
N PHE A 37 2.35 -2.46 0.45
CA PHE A 37 1.08 -2.69 1.11
C PHE A 37 0.28 -1.39 1.19
N VAL A 38 -1.03 -1.53 1.43
CA VAL A 38 -1.95 -0.41 1.59
C VAL A 38 -2.19 -0.26 3.08
N GLN A 39 -1.79 0.87 3.64
CA GLN A 39 -2.03 1.19 5.04
C GLN A 39 -3.29 2.04 5.15
N CYS A 40 -4.26 1.62 5.95
CA CYS A 40 -5.35 2.48 6.40
C CYS A 40 -4.97 3.25 7.67
N ASN A 41 -5.62 4.39 7.92
CA ASN A 41 -5.49 5.15 9.17
C ASN A 41 -6.14 4.47 10.40
N GLN A 42 -6.94 3.42 10.19
CA GLN A 42 -7.61 2.68 11.23
C GLN A 42 -6.62 1.84 12.03
N LEU A 43 -6.35 2.25 13.28
CA LEU A 43 -5.38 1.61 14.18
C LEU A 43 -5.84 0.22 14.64
N GLU A 44 -7.15 0.00 14.70
CA GLU A 44 -7.76 -1.26 15.16
C GLU A 44 -8.01 -2.26 14.01
N CYS A 45 -7.64 -1.89 12.78
CA CYS A 45 -7.83 -2.76 11.62
C CYS A 45 -6.87 -3.94 11.67
N GLN A 46 -7.37 -5.13 11.97
CA GLN A 46 -6.58 -6.37 12.04
C GLN A 46 -6.01 -6.81 10.68
N TYR A 47 -6.48 -6.23 9.57
CA TYR A 47 -6.05 -6.56 8.21
C TYR A 47 -5.09 -5.54 7.61
N VAL A 48 -4.76 -4.47 8.33
CA VAL A 48 -3.75 -3.49 7.91
C VAL A 48 -2.41 -4.21 7.69
N ASP A 49 -1.68 -3.86 6.63
CA ASP A 49 -0.43 -4.53 6.19
C ASP A 49 -0.61 -5.92 5.53
N ILE A 50 -1.74 -6.60 5.73
CA ILE A 50 -1.99 -7.92 5.14
C ILE A 50 -2.61 -7.79 3.75
N ASN A 51 -3.55 -6.85 3.56
CA ASN A 51 -4.27 -6.64 2.28
C ASN A 51 -4.85 -7.94 1.69
N ARG A 52 -5.29 -8.86 2.54
CA ARG A 52 -5.94 -10.11 2.11
C ARG A 52 -7.40 -10.09 2.47
N SER A 53 -8.19 -10.85 1.72
CA SER A 53 -9.58 -11.15 2.02
C SER A 53 -9.69 -11.59 3.48
N PRO A 54 -10.65 -11.04 4.26
CA PRO A 54 -11.84 -10.27 3.88
C PRO A 54 -11.67 -8.73 3.73
N CYS A 55 -10.44 -8.20 3.74
CA CYS A 55 -10.23 -6.75 3.60
C CYS A 55 -10.51 -6.27 2.17
N PRO A 56 -11.24 -5.15 1.97
CA PRO A 56 -11.44 -4.54 0.66
C PRO A 56 -10.19 -3.81 0.14
N LEU A 57 -9.17 -3.63 0.99
CA LEU A 57 -7.92 -2.96 0.63
C LEU A 57 -7.00 -3.93 -0.11
N CYS A 58 -6.74 -3.61 -1.37
CA CYS A 58 -5.86 -4.38 -2.24
C CYS A 58 -4.84 -3.46 -2.90
N LEU A 59 -3.69 -4.02 -3.30
CA LEU A 59 -2.67 -3.30 -4.06
C LEU A 59 -3.18 -2.77 -5.40
N ASP A 60 -4.22 -3.40 -5.94
CA ASP A 60 -4.86 -3.01 -7.19
C ASP A 60 -5.37 -1.56 -7.18
N LEU A 61 -5.82 -1.07 -6.01
CA LEU A 61 -6.24 0.32 -5.81
C LEU A 61 -5.11 1.33 -6.12
N PHE A 62 -3.86 0.88 -6.04
CA PHE A 62 -2.67 1.67 -6.34
C PHE A 62 -1.85 1.04 -7.47
N ALA A 63 -2.45 0.22 -8.34
CA ALA A 63 -1.74 -0.49 -9.41
C ALA A 63 -0.90 0.45 -10.29
N GLU A 64 -1.47 1.61 -10.65
CA GLU A 64 -0.79 2.65 -11.44
C GLU A 64 0.46 3.20 -10.71
N GLU A 65 0.33 3.54 -9.42
CA GLU A 65 1.45 4.04 -8.61
C GLU A 65 2.52 2.96 -8.43
N ILE A 66 2.12 1.71 -8.22
CA ILE A 66 3.03 0.56 -8.11
C ILE A 66 3.81 0.36 -9.41
N GLU A 67 3.13 0.43 -10.56
CA GLU A 67 3.75 0.32 -11.87
C GLU A 67 4.74 1.47 -12.10
N ASN A 68 4.34 2.70 -11.78
CA ASN A 68 5.21 3.86 -11.91
C ASN A 68 6.47 3.74 -11.01
N ARG A 69 6.32 3.25 -9.77
CA ARG A 69 7.45 2.96 -8.87
C ARG A 69 8.35 1.86 -9.43
N LYS A 70 7.79 0.81 -10.03
CA LYS A 70 8.56 -0.26 -10.68
C LYS A 70 9.39 0.28 -11.85
N LYS A 71 8.77 1.06 -12.76
CA LYS A 71 9.46 1.69 -13.90
C LYS A 71 10.61 2.61 -13.46
N MET A 72 10.39 3.42 -12.42
CA MET A 72 11.43 4.28 -11.86
C MET A 72 12.59 3.49 -11.24
N ARG A 73 12.31 2.33 -10.66
CA ARG A 73 13.34 1.46 -10.07
C ARG A 73 14.15 0.76 -11.14
N ASP A 74 13.50 0.26 -12.18
CA ASP A 74 14.09 -0.40 -13.35
C ASP A 74 15.07 0.53 -14.08
N ARG A 75 14.64 1.77 -14.38
CA ARG A 75 15.48 2.81 -15.01
C ARG A 75 16.71 3.22 -14.20
N ARG A 76 16.77 2.89 -12.90
CA ARG A 76 17.92 3.18 -12.03
C ARG A 76 18.91 2.01 -11.97
N MET A 77 18.52 0.84 -12.47
CA MET A 77 19.38 -0.35 -12.56
C MET A 77 20.06 -0.48 -13.94
N GLU A 78 19.61 0.28 -14.94
CA GLU A 78 20.35 0.58 -16.19
C GLU A 78 21.36 1.72 -15.99
#